data_AF-A0A4P8GLR8-F1
#
_entry.id   AF-A0A4P8GLR8-F1
#
_cell.length_a   1.000
_cell.length_b   1.000
_cell.length_c   1.000
_cell.angle_alpha   90.00
_cell.angle_beta   90.00
_cell.angle_gamma   90.00
#
_symmetry.space_group_name_H-M   'P 1'
#
loop_
_entity.id
_entity.type
_entity.pdbx_description
1 polymer ?
#
loop_
_entity_poly.entity_id
_entity_poly.type
_entity_poly.pdbx_seq_one_letter_code
_entity_poly.pdbx_strand_id
1 'polypeptide(L)'
;MKRTAAVLLIAFSLALPGAANAAAVAAIFTAVNTAAAEAEAEEANNSAQFEALEREVVALPDAWKAYQQVSRTVPVGATIGLQNRYRSLAVSLVLKAAMACSPDALRLLERNDVIEFRVLRSSLVSACRTAK
;
A
#
# COMPACT_ATOMS: atom_id res chain seq x y z
N MET A 1 4.58 15.37 -17.13
CA MET A 1 5.56 16.38 -17.59
C MET A 1 6.98 16.18 -17.04
N LYS A 2 7.22 15.41 -15.96
CA LYS A 2 8.58 15.19 -15.39
C LYS A 2 9.47 14.22 -16.19
N ARG A 3 8.87 13.23 -16.88
CA ARG A 3 9.62 12.22 -17.66
C ARG A 3 10.27 12.77 -18.94
N THR A 4 9.65 13.76 -19.57
CA THR A 4 10.16 14.38 -20.80
C THR A 4 11.43 15.21 -20.56
N ALA A 5 11.55 15.84 -19.39
CA ALA A 5 12.75 16.59 -19.00
C ALA A 5 13.97 15.68 -18.75
N ALA A 6 13.76 14.53 -18.12
CA ALA A 6 14.83 13.56 -17.85
C ALA A 6 15.41 12.95 -19.14
N VAL A 7 14.55 12.65 -20.12
CA VAL A 7 14.98 12.12 -21.43
C VAL A 7 15.77 13.17 -22.24
N LEU A 8 15.35 14.43 -22.19
CA LEU A 8 16.06 15.55 -22.84
C LEU A 8 17.46 15.77 -22.25
N LEU A 9 17.62 15.65 -20.93
CA LEU A 9 18.92 15.77 -20.26
C LEU A 9 19.89 14.66 -20.65
N ILE A 10 19.41 13.42 -20.75
CA ILE A 10 20.22 12.26 -21.19
C ILE A 10 20.67 12.44 -22.65
N ALA A 11 19.77 12.88 -23.53
CA ALA A 11 20.08 13.12 -24.94
C ALA A 11 21.11 14.25 -25.12
N PHE A 12 21.05 15.31 -24.29
CA PHE A 12 21.99 16.42 -24.35
C PHE A 12 23.40 16.03 -23.86
N SER A 13 23.51 15.14 -22.87
CA SER A 13 24.79 14.62 -22.38
C SER A 13 25.52 13.68 -23.34
N LEU A 14 24.86 13.15 -24.37
CA LEU A 14 25.51 12.29 -25.38
C LEU A 14 26.20 13.08 -26.49
N ALA A 15 25.98 14.40 -26.58
CA ALA A 15 26.40 15.23 -27.72
C ALA A 15 27.62 16.15 -27.45
N LEU A 16 28.20 16.16 -26.23
CA LEU A 16 29.30 17.07 -25.87
C LEU A 16 30.62 16.33 -25.55
N PRO A 17 31.80 16.95 -25.79
CA PRO A 17 33.08 16.27 -25.69
C PRO A 17 33.50 16.05 -24.22
N GLY A 18 33.81 14.79 -23.89
CA GLY A 18 34.71 14.30 -22.83
C GLY A 18 34.48 14.80 -21.40
N ALA A 19 34.80 16.06 -21.11
CA ALA A 19 34.78 16.62 -19.76
C ALA A 19 33.38 17.10 -19.31
N ALA A 20 32.55 17.57 -20.24
CA ALA A 20 31.15 17.92 -19.95
C ALA A 20 30.33 16.67 -19.58
N ASN A 21 30.72 15.50 -20.09
CA ASN A 21 30.06 14.22 -19.81
C ASN A 21 30.34 13.73 -18.40
N ALA A 22 31.54 13.94 -17.85
CA ALA A 22 31.85 13.50 -16.48
C ALA A 22 31.06 14.31 -15.42
N ALA A 23 30.96 15.63 -15.59
CA ALA A 23 30.18 16.48 -14.70
C ALA A 23 28.67 16.22 -14.82
N ALA A 24 28.17 16.00 -16.03
CA ALA A 24 26.77 15.63 -16.26
C ALA A 24 26.44 14.25 -15.67
N VAL A 25 27.31 13.25 -15.83
CA VAL A 25 27.14 11.92 -15.24
C VAL A 25 27.19 11.99 -13.71
N ALA A 26 28.09 12.77 -13.14
CA ALA A 26 28.15 12.99 -11.69
C ALA A 26 26.86 13.65 -11.17
N ALA A 27 26.35 14.68 -11.85
CA ALA A 27 25.10 15.34 -11.49
C ALA A 27 23.88 14.40 -11.58
N ILE A 28 23.82 13.55 -12.62
CA ILE A 28 22.78 12.53 -12.76
C ILE A 28 22.90 11.50 -11.63
N PHE A 29 24.10 11.03 -11.33
CA PHE A 29 24.34 10.06 -10.25
C PHE A 29 23.94 10.61 -8.88
N THR A 30 24.31 11.85 -8.57
CA THR A 30 23.87 12.54 -7.35
C THR A 30 22.35 12.68 -7.30
N ALA A 31 21.71 13.14 -8.38
CA ALA A 31 20.26 13.28 -8.44
C ALA A 31 19.51 11.96 -8.25
N VAL A 32 20.02 10.87 -8.83
CA VAL A 32 19.47 9.52 -8.65
C VAL A 32 19.62 9.04 -7.21
N ASN A 33 20.79 9.23 -6.59
CA ASN A 33 21.01 8.83 -5.21
C ASN A 33 20.16 9.64 -4.22
N THR A 34 19.99 10.95 -4.45
CA THR A 34 19.10 11.78 -3.63
C THR A 34 17.65 11.33 -3.76
N ALA A 35 17.18 11.08 -4.99
CA ALA A 35 15.82 10.58 -5.20
C ALA A 35 15.59 9.19 -4.59
N ALA A 36 16.61 8.32 -4.60
CA ALA A 36 16.55 7.01 -3.94
C ALA A 36 16.45 7.16 -2.42
N ALA A 37 17.27 8.03 -1.82
CA ALA A 37 17.22 8.29 -0.38
C ALA A 37 15.88 8.91 0.06
N GLU A 38 15.31 9.81 -0.74
CA GLU A 38 13.97 10.38 -0.49
C GLU A 38 12.88 9.29 -0.54
N ALA A 39 12.93 8.39 -1.52
CA ALA A 39 11.98 7.28 -1.64
C ALA A 39 12.09 6.29 -0.46
N GLU A 40 13.30 5.99 0.00
CA GLU A 40 13.53 5.16 1.19
C GLU A 40 12.98 5.83 2.46
N ALA A 41 13.20 7.13 2.63
CA ALA A 41 12.67 7.88 3.77
C ALA A 41 11.14 7.94 3.75
N GLU A 42 10.54 8.13 2.58
CA GLU A 42 9.08 8.12 2.40
C GLU A 42 8.48 6.74 2.73
N GLU A 43 9.11 5.65 2.28
CA GLU A 43 8.66 4.29 2.58
C GLU A 43 8.78 3.97 4.08
N ALA A 44 9.87 4.38 4.73
CA ALA A 44 10.04 4.22 6.18
C ALA A 44 8.95 4.96 6.96
N ASN A 45 8.62 6.19 6.56
CA ASN A 45 7.54 6.97 7.14
C ASN A 45 6.17 6.29 6.93
N ASN A 46 5.88 5.81 5.72
CA ASN A 46 4.66 5.10 5.41
C ASN A 46 4.53 3.80 6.22
N SER A 47 5.62 3.06 6.43
CA SER A 47 5.64 1.87 7.30
C SER A 47 5.36 2.21 8.76
N ALA A 48 5.97 3.27 9.29
CA ALA A 48 5.73 3.71 10.66
C ALA A 48 4.27 4.16 10.88
N GLN A 49 3.69 4.85 9.90
CA GLN A 49 2.27 5.21 9.91
C GLN A 49 1.37 3.98 9.85
N PHE A 50 1.72 2.97 9.05
CA PHE A 50 0.99 1.70 9.02
C PHE A 50 1.03 1.01 10.39
N GLU A 51 2.18 0.95 11.06
CA GLU A 51 2.30 0.32 12.39
C GLU A 51 1.52 1.06 13.47
N ALA A 52 1.47 2.39 13.40
CA ALA A 52 0.63 3.20 14.28
C ALA A 52 -0.86 2.90 14.03
N LEU A 53 -1.27 2.87 12.76
CA LEU A 53 -2.63 2.54 12.36
C LEU A 53 -3.01 1.12 12.81
N GLU A 54 -2.13 0.13 12.60
CA GLU A 54 -2.36 -1.26 13.00
C GLU A 54 -2.64 -1.37 14.50
N ARG A 55 -1.83 -0.72 15.33
CA ARG A 55 -2.05 -0.67 16.79
C ARG A 55 -3.38 -0.02 17.16
N GLU A 56 -3.72 1.08 16.50
CA GLU A 56 -4.99 1.79 16.74
C GLU A 56 -6.20 0.92 16.39
N VAL A 57 -6.22 0.34 15.19
CA VAL A 57 -7.39 -0.37 14.68
C VAL A 57 -7.59 -1.74 15.32
N VAL A 58 -6.52 -2.39 15.78
CA VAL A 58 -6.61 -3.65 16.53
C VAL A 58 -7.22 -3.41 17.92
N ALA A 59 -6.98 -2.24 18.51
CA ALA A 59 -7.57 -1.84 19.79
C ALA A 59 -9.03 -1.40 19.69
N LEU A 60 -9.54 -1.12 18.49
CA LEU A 60 -10.95 -0.74 18.31
C LEU A 60 -11.88 -1.92 18.62
N PRO A 61 -12.95 -1.70 19.43
CA PRO A 61 -13.92 -2.75 19.74
C PRO A 61 -14.78 -3.11 18.52
N ASP A 62 -15.05 -2.14 17.64
CA ASP A 62 -15.80 -2.35 16.40
C ASP A 62 -14.85 -2.69 15.24
N ALA A 63 -14.74 -3.98 14.95
CA ALA A 63 -13.91 -4.50 13.87
C ALA A 63 -14.40 -4.05 12.47
N TRP A 64 -15.69 -3.74 12.30
CA TRP A 64 -16.23 -3.26 11.04
C TRP A 64 -15.80 -1.82 10.78
N LYS A 65 -15.86 -0.96 11.79
CA LYS A 65 -15.35 0.42 11.72
C LYS A 65 -13.83 0.43 11.47
N ALA A 66 -13.09 -0.42 12.17
CA ALA A 66 -11.65 -0.60 11.98
C ALA A 66 -11.31 -0.99 10.53
N TYR A 67 -12.04 -1.95 9.95
CA TYR A 67 -11.88 -2.35 8.56
C TYR A 67 -12.13 -1.21 7.56
N GLN A 68 -13.15 -0.39 7.78
CA GLN A 68 -13.46 0.75 6.92
C GLN A 68 -12.34 1.79 6.94
N GLN A 69 -11.74 2.03 8.11
CA GLN A 69 -10.59 2.92 8.27
C GLN A 69 -9.40 2.40 7.47
N VAL A 70 -8.93 1.17 7.72
CA VAL A 70 -7.79 0.57 7.00
C VAL A 70 -7.99 0.56 5.48
N SER A 71 -9.21 0.24 5.02
CA SER A 71 -9.53 0.17 3.59
C SER A 71 -9.41 1.50 2.85
N ARG A 72 -9.48 2.64 3.56
CA ARG A 72 -9.43 3.99 2.97
C ARG A 72 -8.06 4.66 3.12
N THR A 73 -7.19 4.13 3.97
CA THR A 73 -5.92 4.77 4.37
C THR A 73 -4.72 4.28 3.56
N VAL A 74 -4.89 3.39 2.57
CA VAL A 74 -3.77 2.90 1.75
C VAL A 74 -3.11 4.06 1.00
N PRO A 75 -1.82 4.36 1.25
CA PRO A 75 -1.15 5.49 0.59
C PRO A 75 -1.03 5.29 -0.92
N VAL A 76 -1.24 6.37 -1.67
CA VAL A 76 -1.00 6.37 -3.13
C VAL A 76 0.49 6.24 -3.38
N GLY A 77 0.90 5.25 -4.16
CA GLY A 77 2.31 5.00 -4.46
C GLY A 77 3.04 4.12 -3.44
N ALA A 78 2.34 3.60 -2.41
CA ALA A 78 2.90 2.62 -1.48
C ALA A 78 3.54 1.44 -2.22
N THR A 79 4.66 0.91 -1.70
CA THR A 79 5.28 -0.29 -2.28
C THR A 79 4.33 -1.48 -2.26
N ILE A 80 4.60 -2.48 -3.10
CA ILE A 80 3.84 -3.73 -3.13
C ILE A 80 3.83 -4.39 -1.74
N GLY A 81 4.97 -4.35 -1.03
CA GLY A 81 5.09 -4.89 0.32
C GLY A 81 4.13 -4.21 1.30
N LEU A 82 4.12 -2.87 1.32
CA LEU A 82 3.23 -2.11 2.20
C LEU A 82 1.75 -2.31 1.83
N GLN A 83 1.40 -2.30 0.54
CA GLN A 83 0.04 -2.60 0.09
C GLN A 83 -0.44 -3.98 0.56
N ASN A 84 0.44 -4.99 0.54
CA ASN A 84 0.10 -6.33 1.01
C ASN A 84 -0.15 -6.35 2.53
N ARG A 85 0.62 -5.59 3.32
CA ARG A 85 0.37 -5.44 4.77
C ARG A 85 -1.00 -4.83 5.05
N TYR A 86 -1.36 -3.73 4.38
CA TYR A 86 -2.70 -3.13 4.48
C TYR A 86 -3.81 -4.11 4.11
N ARG A 87 -3.63 -4.88 3.02
CA ARG A 87 -4.61 -5.89 2.61
C ARG A 87 -4.78 -6.96 3.67
N SER A 88 -3.68 -7.51 4.19
CA SER A 88 -3.71 -8.54 5.24
C SER A 88 -4.48 -8.07 6.48
N LEU A 89 -4.18 -6.85 6.94
CA LEU A 89 -4.88 -6.23 8.07
C LEU A 89 -6.37 -6.00 7.77
N ALA A 90 -6.71 -5.53 6.57
CA ALA A 90 -8.12 -5.36 6.19
C ALA A 90 -8.88 -6.71 6.13
N VAL A 91 -8.21 -7.80 5.71
CA VAL A 91 -8.81 -9.14 5.71
C VAL A 91 -9.10 -9.59 7.14
N SER A 92 -8.12 -9.52 8.04
CA SER A 92 -8.30 -9.97 9.43
C SER A 92 -9.43 -9.21 10.13
N LEU A 93 -9.52 -7.89 9.91
CA LEU A 93 -10.57 -7.05 10.49
C LEU A 93 -11.96 -7.37 9.94
N VAL A 94 -12.12 -7.56 8.62
CA VAL A 94 -13.44 -7.88 8.07
C VAL A 94 -13.89 -9.28 8.47
N LEU A 95 -12.97 -10.23 8.64
CA LEU A 95 -13.29 -11.55 9.18
C LEU A 95 -13.75 -11.47 10.62
N LYS A 96 -13.04 -10.71 11.45
CA LYS A 96 -13.44 -10.44 12.84
C LYS A 96 -14.82 -9.78 12.91
N ALA A 97 -15.09 -8.81 12.03
CA ALA A 97 -16.40 -8.16 11.91
C ALA A 97 -17.49 -9.14 11.48
N ALA A 98 -17.20 -9.99 10.49
CA ALA A 98 -18.16 -10.95 9.97
C ALA A 98 -18.53 -12.00 11.01
N MET A 99 -17.56 -12.51 11.79
CA MET A 99 -17.83 -13.41 12.92
C MET A 99 -18.70 -12.77 14.01
N ALA A 100 -18.50 -11.47 14.28
CA ALA A 100 -19.32 -10.75 15.25
C ALA A 100 -20.75 -10.51 14.75
N CYS A 101 -20.95 -10.36 13.44
CA CYS A 101 -22.26 -10.14 12.83
C CYS A 101 -23.04 -11.44 12.52
N SER A 102 -22.35 -12.51 12.13
CA SER A 102 -22.96 -13.79 11.77
C SER A 102 -21.97 -14.94 11.99
N PRO A 103 -22.28 -15.90 12.89
CA PRO A 103 -21.44 -17.09 13.10
C PRO A 103 -21.27 -17.92 11.82
N ASP A 104 -22.25 -17.88 10.92
CA ASP A 104 -22.22 -18.56 9.62
C ASP A 104 -21.26 -17.93 8.60
N ALA A 105 -20.69 -16.76 8.88
CA ALA A 105 -19.68 -16.14 8.02
C ALA A 105 -18.42 -16.99 7.87
N LEU A 106 -18.10 -17.83 8.87
CA LEU A 106 -17.02 -18.81 8.78
C LEU A 106 -17.30 -19.89 7.73
N ARG A 107 -18.57 -20.26 7.50
CA ARG A 107 -18.93 -21.23 6.46
C ARG A 107 -18.64 -20.73 5.05
N LEU A 108 -18.61 -19.41 4.85
CA LEU A 108 -18.18 -18.81 3.58
C LEU A 108 -16.68 -18.99 3.32
N LEU A 109 -15.88 -19.12 4.39
CA LEU A 109 -14.44 -19.44 4.33
C LEU A 109 -14.20 -20.94 4.18
N GLU A 110 -14.98 -21.80 4.85
CA GLU A 110 -14.86 -23.26 4.69
C GLU A 110 -15.13 -23.72 3.25
N ARG A 111 -15.94 -22.97 2.50
CA ARG A 111 -16.28 -23.27 1.11
C ARG A 111 -15.30 -22.73 0.07
N ASN A 112 -14.37 -21.86 0.46
CA ASN A 112 -13.45 -21.19 -0.46
C ASN A 112 -12.05 -21.14 0.17
N ASP A 113 -11.08 -21.79 -0.46
CA ASP A 113 -9.68 -21.64 -0.07
C ASP A 113 -9.34 -20.14 0.03
N VAL A 114 -8.59 -19.78 1.08
CA VAL A 114 -8.29 -18.42 1.59
C VAL A 114 -7.72 -17.43 0.53
N ILE A 115 -7.50 -17.90 -0.71
CA ILE A 115 -6.74 -17.28 -1.78
C ILE A 115 -7.50 -16.12 -2.47
N GLU A 116 -8.83 -16.08 -2.47
CA GLU A 116 -9.56 -15.00 -3.14
C GLU A 116 -10.45 -14.15 -2.21
N PHE A 117 -9.82 -13.47 -1.26
CA PHE A 117 -10.45 -12.43 -0.46
C PHE A 117 -11.23 -11.40 -1.29
N ARG A 118 -10.77 -11.07 -2.52
CA ARG A 118 -11.51 -10.16 -3.42
C ARG A 118 -12.93 -10.65 -3.71
N VAL A 119 -13.10 -11.95 -3.94
CA VAL A 119 -14.38 -12.57 -4.23
C VAL A 119 -15.25 -12.58 -2.97
N LEU A 120 -14.67 -12.97 -1.83
CA LEU A 120 -15.39 -13.08 -0.55
C LEU A 120 -15.71 -11.75 0.12
N ARG A 121 -14.94 -10.68 -0.18
CA ARG A 121 -15.10 -9.36 0.45
C ARG A 121 -16.53 -8.85 0.30
N SER A 122 -17.11 -8.95 -0.89
CA SER A 122 -18.47 -8.46 -1.15
C SER A 122 -19.51 -9.18 -0.28
N SER A 123 -19.44 -10.51 -0.21
CA SER A 123 -20.33 -11.35 0.59
C SER A 123 -20.19 -11.11 2.09
N LEU A 124 -18.95 -11.01 2.60
CA LEU A 124 -18.67 -10.72 4.02
C LEU A 124 -19.18 -9.32 4.42
N VAL A 125 -18.91 -8.32 3.57
CA VAL A 125 -19.41 -6.95 3.75
C VAL A 125 -20.94 -6.92 3.74
N SER A 126 -21.56 -7.66 2.82
CA SER A 126 -23.02 -7.77 2.73
C SER A 126 -23.60 -8.38 4.00
N ALA A 127 -23.04 -9.49 4.50
CA ALA A 127 -23.47 -10.15 5.72
C ALA A 127 -23.42 -9.21 6.94
N CYS A 128 -22.34 -8.43 7.08
CA CYS A 128 -22.23 -7.42 8.13
C CYS A 128 -23.25 -6.27 8.00
N ARG A 129 -23.67 -5.92 6.78
CA ARG A 129 -24.68 -4.87 6.55
C ARG A 129 -26.10 -5.35 6.81
N THR A 130 -26.40 -6.61 6.51
CA THR A 130 -27.75 -7.20 6.65
C THR A 130 -28.04 -7.75 8.05
N ALA A 131 -27.01 -7.96 8.88
CA ALA A 131 -27.16 -8.40 10.27
C ALA A 131 -27.61 -7.30 11.25
N LYS A 132 -27.92 -6.08 10.73
CA LYS A 132 -28.45 -4.97 11.51
C LYS A 132 -29.96 -4.97 11.54
#